data_AF-M1K3J1-F1
#
_entry.id   AF-M1K3J1-F1
#
_cell.length_a   1.000
_cell.length_b   1.000
_cell.length_c   1.000
_cell.angle_alpha   90.00
_cell.angle_beta   90.00
_cell.angle_gamma   90.00
#
_symmetry.space_group_name_H-M   'P 1'
#
loop_
_entity.id
_entity.type
_entity.pdbx_description
1 polymer ?
#
loop_
_entity_poly.entity_id
_entity_poly.type
_entity_poly.pdbx_seq_one_letter_code
_entity_poly.pdbx_strand_id
1 'polypeptide(L)'
;MDYYFKGDYPLSGQFLPLLKKDGLGAFSLKIFKLDSNKFSTLDALILEQYYLLNKEFNLNTLRVVNAGASKGEGVYVYDLTCSTLYYHASSKIELKRVLKIHPETCTKYIDSKIPYLNKFLLLSFLIPTAIQSNLSMAPLKVSELVSIMQKERHNMYTLGTRRSIPVLLEIKKGNTFVPPDTFKDSGVVDSFSPDTLSLLHFDSLTSCIDYLSGLGLTIKRDTLSKYIKSGKEFHNFLCKYSDKALPNNFDNVGLIIDEYKKSRSAGDSPLRGLSKVDSQKVAKLDSLKVNKKNKPILIRHAIKGAVLEEFESITDTIKYFLKINIKLDRKSLYLHLKDGKSYKGYYFSYK
;
A
#
# COMPACT_ATOMS: atom_id res chain seq x y z
N MET A 1 -54.80 7.62 -9.70
CA MET A 1 -53.50 6.94 -9.47
C MET A 1 -53.64 5.43 -9.39
N ASP A 2 -54.81 4.89 -8.98
CA ASP A 2 -55.04 3.43 -8.92
C ASP A 2 -54.77 2.70 -10.23
N TYR A 3 -55.00 3.37 -11.37
CA TYR A 3 -54.65 2.86 -12.70
C TYR A 3 -53.18 2.44 -12.86
N TYR A 4 -52.24 3.20 -12.27
CA TYR A 4 -50.81 2.93 -12.38
C TYR A 4 -50.34 1.79 -11.46
N PHE A 5 -51.15 1.37 -10.50
CA PHE A 5 -50.82 0.35 -9.51
C PHE A 5 -51.72 -0.90 -9.60
N LYS A 6 -52.37 -1.14 -10.75
CA LYS A 6 -53.26 -2.31 -10.97
C LYS A 6 -52.54 -3.65 -11.20
N GLY A 7 -51.21 -3.66 -11.20
CA GLY A 7 -50.40 -4.87 -11.38
C GLY A 7 -50.07 -5.61 -10.07
N ASP A 8 -49.68 -6.88 -10.20
CA ASP A 8 -49.20 -7.68 -9.07
C ASP A 8 -47.71 -7.37 -8.83
N TYR A 9 -47.43 -6.34 -8.03
CA TYR A 9 -46.07 -5.89 -7.77
C TYR A 9 -45.48 -6.62 -6.57
N PRO A 10 -44.21 -7.10 -6.65
CA PRO A 10 -43.54 -7.67 -5.51
C PRO A 10 -43.44 -6.62 -4.40
N LEU A 11 -43.91 -6.97 -3.19
CA LEU A 11 -43.87 -6.13 -1.99
C LEU A 11 -42.43 -5.94 -1.51
N SER A 12 -41.68 -5.12 -2.23
CA SER A 12 -40.27 -4.84 -2.02
C SER A 12 -40.05 -3.35 -1.81
N GLY A 13 -39.01 -3.01 -1.04
CA GLY A 13 -38.75 -1.63 -0.60
C GLY A 13 -39.74 -1.15 0.48
N GLN A 14 -39.75 0.16 0.73
CA GLN A 14 -40.60 0.77 1.77
C GLN A 14 -41.93 1.30 1.20
N PHE A 15 -41.94 1.75 -0.06
CA PHE A 15 -43.09 2.42 -0.65
C PHE A 15 -44.28 1.48 -0.92
N LEU A 16 -44.05 0.37 -1.62
CA LEU A 16 -45.14 -0.54 -2.01
C LEU A 16 -45.85 -1.20 -0.80
N PRO A 17 -45.14 -1.64 0.26
CA PRO A 17 -45.79 -2.12 1.49
C PRO A 17 -46.63 -1.04 2.19
N LEU A 18 -46.16 0.21 2.26
CA LEU A 18 -46.90 1.32 2.85
C LEU A 18 -48.13 1.69 2.01
N LEU A 19 -47.99 1.72 0.68
CA LEU A 19 -49.09 1.98 -0.23
C LEU A 19 -50.19 0.92 -0.12
N LYS A 20 -49.82 -0.36 0.02
CA LYS A 20 -50.78 -1.45 0.22
C LYS A 20 -51.46 -1.40 1.59
N LYS A 21 -50.76 -0.94 2.63
CA LYS A 21 -51.26 -0.86 4.01
C LYS A 21 -52.22 0.31 4.21
N ASP A 22 -51.80 1.52 3.82
CA ASP A 22 -52.49 2.77 4.16
C ASP A 22 -53.38 3.27 3.00
N GLY A 23 -53.27 2.63 1.82
CA GLY A 23 -54.05 2.96 0.64
C GLY A 23 -53.59 4.26 -0.02
N LEU A 24 -54.04 4.48 -1.26
CA LEU A 24 -53.64 5.65 -2.04
C LEU A 24 -54.10 6.99 -1.40
N GLY A 25 -55.23 6.99 -0.69
CA GLY A 25 -55.78 8.18 -0.04
C GLY A 25 -54.90 8.75 1.09
N ALA A 26 -53.97 7.95 1.63
CA ALA A 26 -53.00 8.41 2.63
C ALA A 26 -51.82 9.19 2.02
N PHE A 27 -51.68 9.20 0.68
CA PHE A 27 -50.56 9.84 -0.01
C PHE A 27 -51.02 11.11 -0.74
N SER A 28 -50.23 12.17 -0.63
CA SER A 28 -50.42 13.39 -1.42
C SER A 28 -49.52 13.35 -2.67
N LEU A 29 -50.12 13.53 -3.84
CA LEU A 29 -49.37 13.67 -5.09
C LEU A 29 -48.95 15.13 -5.28
N LYS A 30 -47.65 15.37 -5.42
CA LYS A 30 -47.10 16.66 -5.83
C LYS A 30 -46.51 16.53 -7.23
N ILE A 31 -46.94 17.39 -8.15
CA ILE A 31 -46.47 17.41 -9.54
C ILE A 31 -45.57 18.63 -9.71
N PHE A 32 -44.35 18.39 -10.16
CA PHE A 32 -43.41 19.46 -10.52
C PHE A 32 -43.41 19.62 -12.04
N LYS A 33 -43.72 20.84 -12.50
CA LYS A 33 -43.55 21.19 -13.90
C LYS A 33 -42.08 21.50 -14.13
N LEU A 34 -41.46 20.79 -15.07
CA LEU A 34 -40.13 21.13 -15.56
C LEU A 34 -40.26 22.08 -16.75
N ASP A 35 -39.29 22.98 -16.91
CA ASP A 35 -39.24 23.90 -18.05
C ASP A 35 -38.93 23.19 -19.37
N SER A 36 -38.35 21.98 -19.28
CA SER A 36 -38.02 21.10 -20.39
C SER A 36 -38.88 19.84 -20.38
N ASN A 37 -39.29 19.40 -21.57
CA ASN A 37 -39.97 18.11 -21.76
C ASN A 37 -39.02 16.90 -21.63
N LYS A 38 -37.73 17.12 -21.38
CA LYS A 38 -36.73 16.08 -21.18
C LYS A 38 -36.24 16.11 -19.73
N PHE A 39 -36.52 15.04 -19.00
CA PHE A 39 -36.01 14.81 -17.65
C PHE A 39 -34.52 14.44 -17.70
N SER A 40 -33.68 15.22 -17.03
CA SER A 40 -32.25 14.98 -16.90
C SER A 40 -31.88 14.56 -15.47
N THR A 41 -30.67 14.01 -15.31
CA THR A 41 -30.11 13.71 -13.98
C THR A 41 -29.92 14.96 -13.11
N LEU A 42 -29.74 16.14 -13.71
CA LEU A 42 -29.66 17.41 -12.99
C LEU A 42 -31.01 17.78 -12.36
N ASP A 43 -32.12 17.52 -13.04
CA ASP A 43 -33.47 17.81 -12.52
C ASP A 43 -33.76 16.96 -11.27
N ALA A 44 -33.30 15.71 -11.25
CA ALA A 44 -33.37 14.85 -10.07
C ALA A 44 -32.57 15.42 -8.88
N LEU A 45 -31.37 15.94 -9.13
CA LEU A 45 -30.52 16.56 -8.11
C LEU A 45 -31.10 17.87 -7.57
N ILE A 46 -31.74 18.68 -8.43
CA ILE A 46 -32.40 19.92 -8.02
C ILE A 46 -33.59 19.62 -7.12
N LEU A 47 -34.41 18.63 -7.46
CA LEU A 47 -35.51 18.18 -6.60
C LEU A 47 -35.00 17.65 -5.26
N GLU A 48 -33.92 16.87 -5.27
CA GLU A 48 -33.28 16.37 -4.05
C GLU A 48 -32.79 17.53 -3.17
N GLN A 49 -32.12 18.53 -3.74
CA GLN A 49 -31.68 19.72 -2.99
C GLN A 49 -32.84 20.58 -2.48
N TYR A 50 -33.90 20.76 -3.26
CA TYR A 50 -35.10 21.51 -2.86
C TYR A 50 -35.72 20.92 -1.58
N TYR A 51 -35.86 19.60 -1.53
CA TYR A 51 -36.39 18.94 -0.34
C TYR A 51 -35.41 18.89 0.83
N LEU A 52 -34.09 18.91 0.56
CA LEU A 52 -33.05 18.98 1.60
C LEU A 52 -33.04 20.35 2.32
N LEU A 53 -33.44 21.42 1.62
CA LEU A 53 -33.54 22.77 2.16
C LEU A 53 -34.85 23.02 2.93
N ASN A 54 -35.87 22.18 2.70
CA ASN A 54 -37.14 22.30 3.41
C ASN A 54 -37.12 21.53 4.74
N LYS A 55 -37.16 22.29 5.84
CA LYS A 55 -37.12 21.76 7.22
C LYS A 55 -38.29 20.84 7.59
N GLU A 56 -39.40 20.88 6.83
CA GLU A 56 -40.56 20.00 7.03
C GLU A 56 -40.31 18.57 6.52
N PHE A 57 -39.32 18.39 5.64
CA PHE A 57 -38.98 17.09 5.09
C PHE A 57 -37.79 16.52 5.84
N ASN A 58 -38.03 15.51 6.66
CA ASN A 58 -36.98 14.60 7.12
C ASN A 58 -36.65 13.60 6.01
N LEU A 59 -36.21 14.10 4.84
CA LEU A 59 -35.47 13.24 3.94
C LEU A 59 -34.28 12.76 4.75
N ASN A 60 -34.25 11.45 5.01
CA ASN A 60 -33.14 10.77 5.67
C ASN A 60 -31.82 11.44 5.28
N THR A 61 -31.30 12.28 6.17
CA THR A 61 -29.95 12.85 6.05
C THR A 61 -28.91 11.73 6.02
N LEU A 62 -29.31 10.47 6.25
CA LEU A 62 -28.58 9.24 5.94
C LEU A 62 -28.25 9.02 4.44
N ARG A 63 -28.91 9.72 3.51
CA ARG A 63 -28.53 9.76 2.08
C ARG A 63 -27.75 11.01 1.68
N VAL A 64 -27.59 12.01 2.57
CA VAL A 64 -26.27 12.64 2.63
C VAL A 64 -25.34 11.48 2.89
N VAL A 65 -24.26 11.34 2.11
CA VAL A 65 -23.24 10.34 2.38
C VAL A 65 -22.87 10.51 3.85
N ASN A 66 -23.48 9.72 4.74
CA ASN A 66 -22.95 9.48 6.06
C ASN A 66 -21.69 8.72 5.73
N ALA A 67 -20.62 9.47 5.47
CA ALA A 67 -19.27 9.03 5.66
C ALA A 67 -19.23 8.68 7.14
N GLY A 68 -19.76 7.50 7.48
CA GLY A 68 -19.88 7.02 8.84
C GLY A 68 -18.52 7.24 9.45
N ALA A 69 -18.49 7.93 10.61
CA ALA A 69 -17.30 8.53 11.18
C ALA A 69 -16.08 7.75 10.73
N SER A 70 -15.35 8.28 9.74
CA SER A 70 -14.30 7.51 9.09
C SER A 70 -13.34 7.15 10.20
N LYS A 71 -13.42 5.92 10.70
CA LYS A 71 -12.45 5.38 11.65
C LYS A 71 -11.20 5.28 10.81
N GLY A 72 -10.45 6.38 10.78
CA GLY A 72 -9.21 6.45 10.05
C GLY A 72 -8.35 5.31 10.55
N GLU A 73 -7.63 4.67 9.64
CA GLU A 73 -6.53 3.82 10.07
C GLU A 73 -5.51 4.73 10.73
N GLY A 74 -5.34 4.57 12.05
CA GLY A 74 -4.35 5.28 12.82
C GLY A 74 -2.95 4.99 12.30
N VAL A 75 -2.09 6.00 12.29
CA VAL A 75 -0.70 5.89 11.82
C VAL A 75 0.22 6.42 12.91
N TYR A 76 1.20 5.61 13.26
CA TYR A 76 2.21 5.90 14.27
C TYR A 76 3.53 6.20 13.58
N VAL A 77 4.18 7.28 13.99
CA VAL A 77 5.48 7.74 13.46
C VAL A 77 6.55 7.47 14.49
N TYR A 78 7.46 6.55 14.19
CA TYR A 78 8.54 6.14 15.07
C TYR A 78 9.91 6.59 14.56
N ASP A 79 10.90 6.52 15.45
CA ASP A 79 12.30 6.42 15.08
C ASP A 79 12.60 5.07 14.37
N LEU A 80 13.79 4.96 13.79
CA LEU A 80 14.21 3.75 13.07
C LEU A 80 14.36 2.53 14.00
N THR A 81 14.57 2.73 15.29
CA THR A 81 14.70 1.66 16.29
C THR A 81 13.37 1.27 16.92
N CYS A 82 12.26 1.94 16.58
CA CYS A 82 10.95 1.78 17.24
C CYS A 82 10.97 2.01 18.76
N SER A 83 11.99 2.71 19.27
CA SER A 83 12.14 3.04 20.68
C SER A 83 11.36 4.28 21.06
N THR A 84 11.18 5.20 20.11
CA THR A 84 10.58 6.51 20.34
C THR A 84 9.39 6.75 19.42
N LEU A 85 8.21 6.99 19.98
CA LEU A 85 7.03 7.43 19.23
C LEU A 85 7.02 8.96 19.09
N TYR A 86 7.22 9.47 17.87
CA TYR A 86 7.20 10.91 17.58
C TYR A 86 5.80 11.49 17.52
N TYR A 87 4.87 10.79 16.85
CA TYR A 87 3.52 11.30 16.63
C TYR A 87 2.54 10.18 16.35
N HIS A 88 1.30 10.36 16.79
CA HIS A 88 0.17 9.48 16.49
C HIS A 88 -0.91 10.28 15.76
N ALA A 89 -1.26 9.84 14.55
CA ALA A 89 -2.37 10.37 13.79
C ALA A 89 -3.55 9.40 13.85
N SER A 90 -4.76 9.91 14.09
CA SER A 90 -6.00 9.13 14.02
C SER A 90 -6.35 8.70 12.59
N SER A 91 -5.75 9.32 11.57
CA SER A 91 -5.98 8.98 10.17
C SER A 91 -4.84 9.39 9.25
N LYS A 92 -4.76 8.73 8.08
CA LYS A 92 -3.90 9.15 6.96
C LYS A 92 -4.17 10.60 6.51
N ILE A 93 -5.40 11.09 6.67
CA ILE A 93 -5.79 12.46 6.32
C ILE A 93 -5.21 13.46 7.32
N GLU A 94 -5.24 13.13 8.60
CA GLU A 94 -4.59 13.93 9.66
C GLU A 94 -3.09 14.02 9.42
N LEU A 95 -2.43 12.90 9.09
CA LEU A 95 -1.01 12.87 8.73
C LEU A 95 -0.68 13.81 7.56
N LYS A 96 -1.56 13.89 6.55
CA LYS A 96 -1.44 14.85 5.44
C LYS A 96 -1.59 16.30 5.91
N ARG A 97 -2.56 16.59 6.77
CA ARG A 97 -2.82 17.96 7.23
C ARG A 97 -1.70 18.48 8.12
N VAL A 98 -1.26 17.65 9.06
CA VAL A 98 -0.29 17.97 10.12
C VAL A 98 1.14 17.83 9.62
N LEU A 99 1.55 16.62 9.20
CA LEU A 99 2.93 16.33 8.79
C LEU A 99 3.22 16.58 7.30
N LYS A 100 2.20 16.95 6.51
CA LYS A 100 2.29 17.19 5.06
C LYS A 100 2.78 15.96 4.27
N ILE A 101 2.41 14.76 4.71
CA ILE A 101 2.71 13.50 4.02
C ILE A 101 1.52 13.11 3.14
N HIS A 102 1.75 12.90 1.84
CA HIS A 102 0.68 12.53 0.91
C HIS A 102 0.14 11.11 1.23
N PRO A 103 -1.18 10.85 1.13
CA PRO A 103 -1.75 9.53 1.43
C PRO A 103 -1.13 8.38 0.63
N GLU A 104 -0.78 8.60 -0.63
CA GLU A 104 -0.09 7.60 -1.47
C GLU A 104 1.31 7.27 -0.92
N THR A 105 2.03 8.29 -0.46
CA THR A 105 3.29 8.14 0.24
C THR A 105 3.06 7.32 1.52
N CYS A 106 2.05 7.65 2.31
CA CYS A 106 1.71 6.86 3.50
C CYS A 106 1.51 5.38 3.15
N THR A 107 0.70 5.06 2.13
CA THR A 107 0.46 3.66 1.73
C THR A 107 1.71 2.93 1.26
N LYS A 108 2.70 3.64 0.71
CA LYS A 108 3.97 3.05 0.28
C LYS A 108 4.88 2.69 1.45
N TYR A 109 4.90 3.53 2.50
CA TYR A 109 5.86 3.40 3.59
C TYR A 109 5.29 2.67 4.82
N ILE A 110 3.97 2.74 5.06
CA ILE A 110 3.31 2.05 6.17
C ILE A 110 3.57 0.54 6.09
N ASP A 111 4.10 -0.03 7.17
CA ASP A 111 4.41 -1.46 7.36
C ASP A 111 5.33 -2.06 6.27
N SER A 112 5.99 -1.23 5.47
CA SER A 112 6.78 -1.65 4.30
C SER A 112 8.20 -2.09 4.65
N LYS A 113 8.60 -1.95 5.93
CA LYS A 113 10.00 -2.06 6.41
C LYS A 113 10.96 -1.09 5.71
N ILE A 114 10.44 -0.08 5.02
CA ILE A 114 11.24 0.95 4.36
C ILE A 114 11.08 2.24 5.18
N PRO A 115 12.18 2.88 5.60
CA PRO A 115 12.09 4.13 6.33
C PRO A 115 11.63 5.27 5.41
N TYR A 116 10.68 6.06 5.90
CA TYR A 116 10.32 7.33 5.32
C TYR A 116 11.42 8.36 5.61
N LEU A 117 11.88 9.05 4.56
CA LEU A 117 13.00 10.02 4.61
C LEU A 117 14.29 9.45 5.24
N ASN A 118 14.48 8.12 5.22
CA ASN A 118 15.59 7.41 5.86
C ASN A 118 15.77 7.72 7.36
N LYS A 119 14.73 8.22 8.04
CA LYS A 119 14.80 8.60 9.47
C LYS A 119 13.57 8.18 10.28
N PHE A 120 12.44 7.94 9.61
CA PHE A 120 11.17 7.68 10.29
C PHE A 120 10.58 6.36 9.83
N LEU A 121 9.97 5.64 10.76
CA LEU A 121 9.18 4.46 10.45
C LEU A 121 7.69 4.78 10.58
N LEU A 122 6.89 4.33 9.62
CA LEU A 122 5.44 4.49 9.65
C LEU A 122 4.80 3.13 9.89
N LEU A 123 4.02 3.00 10.97
CA LEU A 123 3.34 1.76 11.34
C LEU A 123 1.84 1.98 11.53
N SER A 124 1.05 0.95 11.22
CA SER A 124 -0.40 0.96 11.46
C SER A 124 -0.78 0.56 12.90
N PHE A 125 0.19 0.28 13.75
CA PHE A 125 -0.02 -0.27 15.09
C PHE A 125 0.93 0.34 16.11
N LEU A 126 0.50 0.28 17.37
CA LEU A 126 1.27 0.75 18.51
C LEU A 126 2.25 -0.33 18.96
N ILE A 127 3.52 0.04 19.14
CA ILE A 127 4.54 -0.77 19.79
C ILE A 127 4.53 -0.45 21.30
N PRO A 128 4.16 -1.39 22.19
CA PRO A 128 4.02 -1.12 23.63
C PRO A 128 5.35 -0.74 24.32
N THR A 129 6.48 -1.19 23.79
CA THR A 129 7.81 -0.92 24.33
C THR A 129 8.35 0.45 23.96
N ALA A 130 7.66 1.19 23.09
CA ALA A 130 8.12 2.49 22.63
C ALA A 130 7.78 3.58 23.66
N ILE A 131 8.78 4.40 23.99
CA ILE A 131 8.61 5.58 24.84
C ILE A 131 7.94 6.66 23.99
N GLN A 132 6.84 7.22 24.49
CA GLN A 132 6.21 8.36 23.84
C GLN A 132 7.15 9.57 23.96
N SER A 133 7.55 10.14 22.82
CA SER A 133 8.39 11.33 22.85
C SER A 133 7.63 12.50 23.47
N ASN A 134 8.37 13.36 24.15
CA ASN A 134 7.88 14.65 24.66
C ASN A 134 7.39 15.62 23.55
N LEU A 135 7.48 15.21 22.27
CA LEU A 135 7.05 15.94 21.08
C LEU A 135 5.56 15.74 20.76
N SER A 136 4.91 14.73 21.36
CA SER A 136 3.53 14.32 21.00
C SER A 136 2.41 15.22 21.55
N MET A 137 2.68 16.16 22.46
CA MET A 137 1.62 16.78 23.28
C MET A 137 1.39 18.29 23.03
N ALA A 138 2.25 18.98 22.28
CA ALA A 138 2.13 20.43 22.09
C ALA A 138 2.26 20.86 20.61
N PRO A 139 1.42 21.79 20.11
CA PRO A 139 1.43 22.23 18.71
C PRO A 139 2.77 22.84 18.28
N LEU A 140 3.47 23.52 19.19
CA LEU A 140 4.82 24.08 18.95
C LEU A 140 5.89 23.00 18.67
N LYS A 141 5.72 21.79 19.19
CA LYS A 141 6.67 20.67 19.04
C LYS A 141 6.38 19.82 17.81
N VAL A 142 5.11 19.74 17.40
CA VAL A 142 4.73 19.15 16.11
C VAL A 142 5.30 19.99 14.95
N SER A 143 5.37 21.33 15.09
CA SER A 143 6.05 22.18 14.09
C SER A 143 7.55 21.93 13.97
N GLU A 144 8.24 21.54 15.04
CA GLU A 144 9.66 21.12 14.97
C GLU A 144 9.80 19.84 14.15
N LEU A 145 8.95 18.84 14.41
CA LEU A 145 8.92 17.59 13.62
C LEU A 145 8.63 17.86 12.14
N VAL A 146 7.68 18.76 11.84
CA VAL A 146 7.39 19.19 10.48
C VAL A 146 8.61 19.86 9.84
N SER A 147 9.31 20.73 10.56
CA SER A 147 10.52 21.42 10.09
C SER A 147 11.65 20.43 9.77
N ILE A 148 11.87 19.44 10.65
CA ILE A 148 12.84 18.36 10.41
C ILE A 148 12.45 17.57 9.15
N MET A 149 11.19 17.16 9.02
CA MET A 149 10.71 16.43 7.84
C MET A 149 10.76 17.25 6.55
N GLN A 150 10.58 18.57 6.63
CA GLN A 150 10.70 19.47 5.46
C GLN A 150 12.16 19.62 5.05
N LYS A 151 13.07 19.81 6.00
CA LYS A 151 14.52 19.84 5.73
C LYS A 151 14.99 18.55 5.08
N GLU A 152 14.55 17.39 5.59
CA GLU A 152 14.88 16.10 4.99
C GLU A 152 14.27 15.90 3.60
N ARG A 153 13.03 16.36 3.37
CA ARG A 153 12.43 16.38 2.02
C ARG A 153 13.21 17.26 1.05
N HIS A 154 13.63 18.45 1.50
CA HIS A 154 14.44 19.36 0.72
C HIS A 154 15.79 18.72 0.39
N ASN A 155 16.49 18.16 1.39
CA ASN A 155 17.74 17.41 1.19
C ASN A 155 17.55 16.26 0.20
N MET A 156 16.43 15.53 0.28
CA MET A 156 16.15 14.44 -0.66
C MET A 156 15.87 14.94 -2.08
N TYR A 157 15.31 16.13 -2.22
CA TYR A 157 15.06 16.76 -3.52
C TYR A 157 16.34 17.36 -4.13
N THR A 158 17.12 18.11 -3.34
CA THR A 158 18.37 18.75 -3.78
C THR A 158 19.46 17.73 -4.11
N LEU A 159 19.55 16.65 -3.33
CA LEU A 159 20.43 15.51 -3.63
C LEU A 159 19.85 14.58 -4.72
N GLY A 160 18.60 14.80 -5.14
CA GLY A 160 17.86 13.97 -6.09
C GLY A 160 17.65 12.52 -5.64
N THR A 161 17.16 11.67 -6.55
CA THR A 161 17.08 10.20 -6.39
C THR A 161 18.47 9.53 -6.31
N ARG A 162 19.55 10.31 -6.37
CA ARG A 162 20.93 9.86 -6.39
C ARG A 162 21.69 10.48 -5.22
N ARG A 163 21.29 10.15 -3.97
CA ARG A 163 22.27 10.22 -2.88
C ARG A 163 23.46 9.37 -3.33
N SER A 164 24.63 9.97 -3.45
CA SER A 164 25.85 9.21 -3.55
C SER A 164 25.90 8.35 -2.30
N ILE A 165 25.71 7.04 -2.48
CA ILE A 165 25.88 6.10 -1.38
C ILE A 165 27.39 6.06 -1.15
N PRO A 166 27.88 6.40 0.06
CA PRO A 166 29.30 6.32 0.32
C PRO A 166 29.76 4.88 0.12
N VAL A 167 30.99 4.72 -0.33
CA VAL A 167 31.58 3.43 -0.68
C VAL A 167 32.80 3.22 0.18
N LEU A 168 32.86 2.07 0.82
CA LEU A 168 34.03 1.56 1.51
C LEU A 168 34.79 0.66 0.55
N LEU A 169 36.08 0.94 0.38
CA LEU A 169 36.97 0.15 -0.45
C LEU A 169 37.99 -0.54 0.46
N GLU A 170 37.86 -1.86 0.60
CA GLU A 170 38.74 -2.68 1.41
C GLU A 170 39.84 -3.27 0.52
N ILE A 171 41.10 -3.00 0.84
CA ILE A 171 42.26 -3.50 0.10
C ILE A 171 42.65 -4.88 0.67
N LYS A 172 42.52 -5.93 -0.15
CA LYS A 172 42.87 -7.32 0.20
C LYS A 172 44.36 -7.59 0.00
N LYS A 173 44.87 -8.58 0.76
CA LYS A 173 46.25 -9.06 0.69
C LYS A 173 46.62 -9.49 -0.74
N GLY A 174 47.77 -9.05 -1.25
CA GLY A 174 48.22 -9.34 -2.62
C GLY A 174 47.81 -8.29 -3.66
N ASN A 175 47.34 -7.11 -3.24
CA ASN A 175 47.12 -5.99 -4.14
C ASN A 175 48.46 -5.37 -4.59
N THR A 176 48.71 -5.32 -5.89
CA THR A 176 49.95 -4.77 -6.49
C THR A 176 49.81 -3.32 -6.96
N PHE A 177 48.61 -2.75 -6.88
CA PHE A 177 48.29 -1.43 -7.45
C PHE A 177 48.44 -0.29 -6.44
N VAL A 178 48.42 -0.58 -5.14
CA VAL A 178 48.57 0.42 -4.08
C VAL A 178 49.96 0.26 -3.44
N PRO A 179 50.84 1.28 -3.52
CA PRO A 179 52.13 1.25 -2.84
C PRO A 179 51.95 1.15 -1.31
N PRO A 180 52.78 0.37 -0.59
CA PRO A 180 52.69 0.24 0.87
C PRO A 180 52.83 1.58 1.61
N ASP A 181 53.51 2.56 1.02
CA ASP A 181 53.89 3.82 1.67
C ASP A 181 52.85 4.95 1.57
N THR A 182 51.73 4.75 0.87
CA THR A 182 50.72 5.79 0.60
C THR A 182 49.89 6.23 1.84
N PHE A 183 50.09 5.59 3.00
CA PHE A 183 49.21 5.74 4.17
C PHE A 183 49.80 6.54 5.34
N LYS A 184 50.94 7.21 5.17
CA LYS A 184 51.53 8.04 6.25
C LYS A 184 50.90 9.44 6.39
N ASP A 185 50.20 9.96 5.37
CA ASP A 185 49.74 11.36 5.37
C ASP A 185 48.23 11.56 5.60
N SER A 186 47.43 10.51 5.71
CA SER A 186 46.04 10.62 6.17
C SER A 186 46.03 10.31 7.66
N GLY A 187 46.04 11.37 8.50
CA GLY A 187 46.12 11.31 9.96
C GLY A 187 44.99 10.57 10.66
N VAL A 188 44.89 9.27 10.44
CA VAL A 188 44.14 8.31 11.27
C VAL A 188 45.19 7.35 11.83
N VAL A 189 45.75 7.77 12.96
CA VAL A 189 46.52 6.90 13.83
C VAL A 189 45.50 5.98 14.50
N ASP A 190 45.62 4.67 14.28
CA ASP A 190 45.58 3.71 15.38
C ASP A 190 46.17 2.36 14.96
N SER A 191 47.29 2.03 15.61
CA SER A 191 47.84 0.69 15.87
C SER A 191 48.13 -0.26 14.70
N PHE A 192 49.43 -0.44 14.47
CA PHE A 192 50.06 -1.51 13.70
C PHE A 192 49.66 -2.91 14.20
N SER A 193 49.10 -3.71 13.29
CA SER A 193 49.04 -5.17 13.33
C SER A 193 49.41 -5.69 11.93
N PRO A 194 50.11 -6.83 11.76
CA PRO A 194 50.54 -7.33 10.44
C PRO A 194 49.41 -7.86 9.55
N ASP A 195 48.16 -7.82 10.01
CA ASP A 195 46.99 -8.40 9.34
C ASP A 195 45.94 -7.36 8.87
N THR A 196 46.24 -6.06 8.96
CA THR A 196 45.21 -5.02 8.81
C THR A 196 44.86 -4.72 7.35
N LEU A 197 43.63 -5.10 6.97
CA LEU A 197 42.93 -4.67 5.76
C LEU A 197 42.79 -3.14 5.75
N SER A 198 43.40 -2.46 4.78
CA SER A 198 43.26 -1.00 4.65
C SER A 198 41.88 -0.64 4.08
N LEU A 199 41.14 0.20 4.80
CA LEU A 199 39.80 0.64 4.42
C LEU A 199 39.82 2.10 3.95
N LEU A 200 39.45 2.35 2.70
CA LEU A 200 39.32 3.69 2.14
C LEU A 200 37.84 4.10 2.09
N HIS A 201 37.56 5.33 2.49
CA HIS A 201 36.23 5.91 2.53
C HIS A 201 36.01 6.86 1.35
N PHE A 202 34.93 6.66 0.60
CA PHE A 202 34.54 7.53 -0.50
C PHE A 202 33.11 8.04 -0.31
N ASP A 203 32.89 9.33 -0.59
CA ASP A 203 31.56 9.95 -0.51
C ASP A 203 30.60 9.46 -1.59
N SER A 204 31.13 8.82 -2.65
CA SER A 204 30.33 8.31 -3.76
C SER A 204 30.98 7.15 -4.51
N LEU A 205 30.13 6.37 -5.19
CA LEU A 205 30.57 5.38 -6.16
C LEU A 205 31.38 6.01 -7.31
N THR A 206 31.10 7.26 -7.68
CA THR A 206 31.85 7.95 -8.73
C THR A 206 33.28 8.24 -8.27
N SER A 207 33.43 8.80 -7.07
CA SER A 207 34.73 9.09 -6.45
C SER A 207 35.58 7.83 -6.27
N CYS A 208 34.93 6.71 -5.92
CA CYS A 208 35.61 5.40 -5.86
C CYS A 208 36.10 4.94 -7.26
N ILE A 209 35.30 5.15 -8.32
CA ILE A 209 35.70 4.82 -9.69
C ILE A 209 36.83 5.72 -10.17
N ASP A 210 36.79 7.00 -9.85
CA ASP A 210 37.83 7.96 -10.23
C ASP A 210 39.17 7.59 -9.57
N TYR A 211 39.14 7.17 -8.30
CA TYR A 211 40.31 6.64 -7.61
C TYR A 211 40.87 5.36 -8.28
N LEU A 212 40.01 4.38 -8.56
CA LEU A 212 40.42 3.15 -9.27
C LEU A 212 40.98 3.47 -10.66
N SER A 213 40.38 4.43 -11.37
CA SER A 213 40.86 4.88 -12.67
C SER A 213 42.23 5.57 -12.58
N GLY A 214 42.49 6.31 -11.49
CA GLY A 214 43.80 6.89 -11.19
C GLY A 214 44.89 5.85 -10.97
N LEU A 215 44.54 4.64 -10.51
CA LEU A 215 45.44 3.49 -10.40
C LEU A 215 45.58 2.68 -11.71
N GLY A 216 44.96 3.15 -12.82
CA GLY A 216 44.94 2.46 -14.10
C GLY A 216 43.87 1.37 -14.22
N LEU A 217 42.98 1.22 -13.24
CA LEU A 217 41.89 0.24 -13.24
C LEU A 217 40.60 0.89 -13.73
N THR A 218 40.18 0.56 -14.95
CA THR A 218 38.93 1.07 -15.52
C THR A 218 37.77 0.13 -15.26
N ILE A 219 36.72 0.62 -14.60
CA ILE A 219 35.48 -0.13 -14.37
C ILE A 219 34.25 0.74 -14.61
N LYS A 220 33.26 0.19 -15.32
CA LYS A 220 31.97 0.86 -15.52
C LYS A 220 31.19 0.92 -14.20
N ARG A 221 30.49 2.02 -13.95
CA ARG A 221 29.66 2.23 -12.76
C ARG A 221 28.68 1.09 -12.47
N ASP A 222 27.97 0.62 -13.48
CA ASP A 222 26.99 -0.46 -13.33
C ASP A 222 27.65 -1.79 -12.96
N THR A 223 28.85 -2.05 -13.48
CA THR A 223 29.64 -3.24 -13.17
C THR A 223 30.12 -3.21 -11.73
N LEU A 224 30.67 -2.07 -11.27
CA LEU A 224 31.10 -1.92 -9.89
C LEU A 224 29.92 -2.04 -8.91
N SER A 225 28.75 -1.46 -9.26
CA SER A 225 27.53 -1.62 -8.47
C SER A 225 27.07 -3.09 -8.37
N LYS A 226 27.21 -3.88 -9.44
CA LYS A 226 26.94 -5.33 -9.42
C LYS A 226 27.93 -6.07 -8.53
N TYR A 227 29.20 -5.67 -8.54
CA TYR A 227 30.25 -6.32 -7.74
C TYR A 227 30.01 -6.07 -6.25
N ILE A 228 29.68 -4.83 -5.87
CA ILE A 228 29.26 -4.49 -4.50
C ILE A 228 28.06 -5.35 -4.05
N LYS A 229 27.03 -5.49 -4.90
CA LYS A 229 25.84 -6.30 -4.57
C LYS A 229 26.11 -7.80 -4.47
N SER A 230 27.08 -8.30 -5.20
CA SER A 230 27.44 -9.73 -5.24
C SER A 230 28.60 -10.08 -4.32
N GLY A 231 29.17 -9.10 -3.60
CA GLY A 231 30.35 -9.29 -2.76
C GLY A 231 31.59 -9.73 -3.55
N LYS A 232 31.64 -9.47 -4.86
CA LYS A 232 32.77 -9.85 -5.71
C LYS A 232 33.93 -8.90 -5.55
N GLU A 233 35.12 -9.48 -5.45
CA GLU A 233 36.38 -8.75 -5.42
C GLU A 233 36.78 -8.30 -6.83
N PHE A 234 37.39 -7.11 -6.92
CA PHE A 234 37.92 -6.53 -8.15
C PHE A 234 39.39 -6.24 -7.95
N HIS A 235 40.29 -7.01 -8.57
CA HIS A 235 41.76 -6.84 -8.41
C HIS A 235 42.22 -6.67 -6.96
N ASN A 236 41.75 -7.55 -6.06
CA ASN A 236 42.04 -7.49 -4.62
C ASN A 236 41.54 -6.20 -3.95
N PHE A 237 40.51 -5.57 -4.52
CA PHE A 237 39.69 -4.56 -3.88
C PHE A 237 38.28 -5.12 -3.64
N LEU A 238 37.80 -5.01 -2.41
CA LEU A 238 36.43 -5.36 -2.05
C LEU A 238 35.65 -4.07 -1.76
N CYS A 239 34.76 -3.70 -2.68
CA CYS A 239 33.89 -2.54 -2.51
C CYS A 239 32.62 -2.92 -1.77
N LYS A 240 32.27 -2.15 -0.74
CA LYS A 240 30.99 -2.23 -0.02
C LYS A 240 30.34 -0.86 -0.04
N TYR A 241 29.02 -0.80 -0.16
CA TYR A 241 28.35 0.45 0.22
C TYR A 241 28.56 0.62 1.72
N SER A 242 28.97 1.80 2.18
CA SER A 242 28.82 2.11 3.61
C SER A 242 27.33 1.95 3.89
N ASP A 243 26.98 1.14 4.89
CA ASP A 243 25.60 0.78 5.13
C ASP A 243 24.71 2.02 5.03
N LYS A 244 23.62 1.91 4.27
CA LYS A 244 22.51 2.86 4.41
C LYS A 244 22.24 2.85 5.90
N ALA A 245 22.49 3.97 6.59
CA ALA A 245 22.45 4.10 8.04
C ALA A 245 21.07 3.70 8.61
N LEU A 246 20.82 2.39 8.62
CA LEU A 246 19.77 1.70 9.29
C LEU A 246 20.42 1.25 10.59
N PRO A 247 19.81 1.54 11.75
CA PRO A 247 20.37 1.14 13.02
C PRO A 247 20.61 -0.37 13.04
N ASN A 248 21.62 -0.83 13.79
CA ASN A 248 21.96 -2.24 13.95
C ASN A 248 20.77 -3.13 14.37
N ASN A 249 19.73 -2.53 14.96
CA ASN A 249 18.52 -3.22 15.42
C ASN A 249 17.37 -3.23 14.39
N PHE A 250 17.59 -2.77 13.16
CA PHE A 250 16.52 -2.65 12.15
C PHE A 250 15.96 -4.00 11.70
N ASP A 251 16.77 -5.07 11.72
CA ASP A 251 16.29 -6.43 11.43
C ASP A 251 15.28 -6.90 12.48
N ASN A 252 15.50 -6.57 13.76
CA ASN A 252 14.55 -6.85 14.84
C ASN A 252 13.22 -6.10 14.63
N VAL A 253 13.27 -4.87 14.14
CA VAL A 253 12.07 -4.10 13.75
C VAL A 253 11.31 -4.80 12.62
N GLY A 254 12.04 -5.36 11.66
CA GLY A 254 11.46 -6.19 10.59
C GLY A 254 10.71 -7.41 11.12
N LEU A 255 11.23 -8.07 12.16
CA LEU A 255 10.58 -9.21 12.82
C LEU A 255 9.30 -8.80 13.56
N ILE A 256 9.31 -7.66 14.27
CA ILE A 256 8.13 -7.12 14.97
C ILE A 256 6.98 -6.85 13.97
N ILE A 257 7.30 -6.27 12.81
CA ILE A 257 6.29 -6.01 11.76
C ILE A 257 5.72 -7.32 11.20
N ASP A 258 6.55 -8.34 11.00
CA ASP A 258 6.11 -9.63 10.48
C ASP A 258 5.23 -10.38 11.47
N GLU A 259 5.58 -10.35 12.76
CA GLU A 259 4.78 -10.92 13.83
C GLU A 259 3.40 -10.27 13.92
N TYR A 260 3.34 -8.93 13.85
CA TYR A 260 2.08 -8.19 13.81
C TYR A 260 1.23 -8.54 12.57
N LYS A 261 1.86 -8.69 11.39
CA LYS A 261 1.13 -9.10 10.18
C LYS A 261 0.57 -10.52 10.31
N LYS A 262 1.31 -11.43 10.93
CA LYS A 262 0.87 -12.80 11.21
C LYS A 262 -0.34 -12.82 12.15
N SER A 263 -0.30 -12.07 13.26
CA SER A 263 -1.42 -12.00 14.22
C SER A 263 -2.69 -11.41 13.58
N ARG A 264 -2.55 -10.38 12.73
CA ARG A 264 -3.67 -9.80 11.97
C ARG A 264 -4.28 -10.77 10.96
N SER A 265 -3.48 -11.63 10.32
CA SER A 265 -3.98 -12.68 9.42
C SER A 265 -4.62 -13.87 10.13
N ALA A 266 -4.33 -14.07 11.42
CA ALA A 266 -4.83 -15.17 12.24
C ALA A 266 -6.19 -14.90 12.92
N GLY A 267 -6.82 -13.75 12.67
CA GLY A 267 -8.18 -13.45 13.15
C GLY A 267 -8.27 -12.83 14.56
N ASP A 268 -7.16 -12.72 15.29
CA ASP A 268 -7.13 -12.07 16.59
C ASP A 268 -6.72 -10.61 16.46
N SER A 269 -7.69 -9.71 16.63
CA SER A 269 -7.45 -8.28 16.84
C SER A 269 -7.40 -8.00 18.35
N PRO A 270 -6.24 -7.61 18.92
CA PRO A 270 -6.17 -7.16 20.30
C PRO A 270 -6.51 -5.67 20.35
N LEU A 271 -7.80 -5.34 20.29
CA LEU A 271 -8.41 -4.12 20.85
C LEU A 271 -9.91 -4.15 20.56
N ARG A 272 -10.63 -5.01 21.28
CA ARG A 272 -12.10 -5.03 21.30
C ARG A 272 -12.58 -4.77 22.73
N GLY A 273 -12.44 -3.52 23.17
CA GLY A 273 -13.17 -2.98 24.31
C GLY A 273 -14.45 -2.30 23.81
N LEU A 274 -15.59 -2.94 24.07
CA LEU A 274 -16.98 -2.42 24.19
C LEU A 274 -18.04 -3.26 23.43
N SER A 275 -19.01 -3.72 24.24
CA SER A 275 -20.29 -4.42 24.04
C SER A 275 -20.35 -5.73 23.22
N LYS A 276 -20.53 -6.83 23.97
CA LYS A 276 -20.91 -8.16 23.50
C LYS A 276 -22.42 -8.21 23.21
N VAL A 277 -22.91 -7.80 22.03
CA VAL A 277 -24.26 -8.21 21.57
C VAL A 277 -24.34 -8.54 20.06
N ASP A 278 -23.53 -7.96 19.17
CA ASP A 278 -23.76 -8.15 17.72
C ASP A 278 -22.83 -9.14 16.99
N SER A 279 -22.06 -9.94 17.73
CA SER A 279 -20.96 -10.76 17.18
C SER A 279 -21.37 -12.00 16.38
N GLN A 280 -22.66 -12.35 16.28
CA GLN A 280 -23.10 -13.50 15.46
C GLN A 280 -23.58 -13.12 14.05
N LYS A 281 -23.91 -11.84 13.77
CA LYS A 281 -24.30 -11.40 12.41
C LYS A 281 -23.12 -10.91 11.58
N VAL A 282 -22.07 -10.37 12.20
CA VAL A 282 -20.89 -9.85 11.49
C VAL A 282 -19.92 -10.97 11.08
N ALA A 283 -19.80 -12.04 11.87
CA ALA A 283 -18.92 -13.18 11.59
C ALA A 283 -19.33 -13.99 10.35
N LYS A 284 -20.60 -13.93 9.92
CA LYS A 284 -21.07 -14.55 8.66
C LYS A 284 -20.82 -13.69 7.42
N LEU A 285 -20.54 -12.39 7.58
CA LEU A 285 -20.38 -11.47 6.45
C LEU A 285 -18.91 -11.28 6.05
N ASP A 286 -17.97 -11.35 7.00
CA ASP A 286 -16.55 -11.15 6.70
C ASP A 286 -15.83 -12.41 6.19
N SER A 287 -16.36 -13.62 6.43
CA SER A 287 -15.90 -14.86 5.78
C SER A 287 -16.31 -14.96 4.29
N LEU A 288 -17.18 -14.07 3.81
CA LEU A 288 -17.63 -13.98 2.42
C LEU A 288 -16.91 -12.90 1.60
N LYS A 289 -15.89 -12.23 2.13
CA LYS A 289 -14.96 -11.46 1.30
C LYS A 289 -13.98 -12.41 0.61
N VAL A 290 -14.53 -13.24 -0.27
CA VAL A 290 -13.77 -13.95 -1.30
C VAL A 290 -12.96 -12.91 -2.06
N ASN A 291 -11.65 -13.14 -2.09
CA ASN A 291 -10.67 -12.37 -2.82
C ASN A 291 -11.21 -12.06 -4.22
N LYS A 292 -11.63 -10.81 -4.50
CA LYS A 292 -12.32 -10.43 -5.77
C LYS A 292 -11.50 -10.71 -7.05
N LYS A 293 -10.26 -11.16 -6.92
CA LYS A 293 -9.36 -11.55 -8.03
C LYS A 293 -9.41 -13.04 -8.39
N ASN A 294 -9.98 -13.89 -7.53
CA ASN A 294 -10.08 -15.34 -7.74
C ASN A 294 -11.56 -15.74 -7.71
N LYS A 295 -12.31 -15.27 -8.72
CA LYS A 295 -13.65 -15.82 -8.93
C LYS A 295 -13.51 -17.18 -9.61
N PRO A 296 -14.22 -18.22 -9.14
CA PRO A 296 -14.19 -19.51 -9.79
C PRO A 296 -14.70 -19.39 -11.23
N ILE A 297 -14.06 -20.13 -12.13
CA ILE A 297 -14.36 -20.15 -13.56
C ILE A 297 -14.99 -21.49 -13.89
N LEU A 298 -16.16 -21.45 -14.52
CA LEU A 298 -16.85 -22.59 -15.07
C LEU A 298 -16.53 -22.73 -16.55
N ILE A 299 -16.19 -23.94 -16.96
CA ILE A 299 -15.84 -24.28 -18.33
C ILE A 299 -16.86 -25.27 -18.87
N ARG A 300 -17.41 -24.98 -20.05
CA ARG A 300 -18.38 -25.85 -20.73
C ARG A 300 -17.88 -26.22 -22.11
N HIS A 301 -17.90 -27.51 -22.43
CA HIS A 301 -17.59 -27.99 -23.77
C HIS A 301 -18.79 -27.79 -24.72
N ALA A 302 -18.53 -27.41 -25.97
CA ALA A 302 -19.54 -27.08 -26.97
C ALA A 302 -20.22 -28.31 -27.60
N ILE A 303 -19.62 -29.49 -27.48
CA ILE A 303 -20.17 -30.75 -28.04
C ILE A 303 -20.84 -31.57 -26.93
N LYS A 304 -22.07 -32.02 -27.21
CA LYS A 304 -23.05 -32.78 -26.40
C LYS A 304 -22.44 -33.62 -25.25
N GLY A 305 -22.89 -33.33 -24.02
CA GLY A 305 -22.54 -34.05 -22.78
C GLY A 305 -21.74 -33.16 -21.84
N ALA A 306 -22.43 -32.25 -21.16
CA ALA A 306 -21.85 -31.13 -20.41
C ALA A 306 -20.96 -31.58 -19.24
N VAL A 307 -19.66 -31.79 -19.50
CA VAL A 307 -18.67 -31.77 -18.42
C VAL A 307 -18.45 -30.31 -18.05
N LEU A 308 -18.95 -29.96 -16.86
CA LEU A 308 -18.76 -28.66 -16.24
C LEU A 308 -17.52 -28.78 -15.35
N GLU A 309 -16.38 -28.31 -15.83
CA GLU A 309 -15.18 -28.24 -15.00
C GLU A 309 -15.13 -26.87 -14.31
N GLU A 310 -14.97 -26.90 -12.99
CA GLU A 310 -14.85 -25.72 -12.14
C GLU A 310 -13.40 -25.55 -11.70
N PHE A 311 -12.87 -24.33 -11.90
CA PHE A 311 -11.53 -23.96 -11.49
C PHE A 311 -11.60 -22.81 -10.50
N GLU A 312 -10.86 -22.93 -9.39
CA GLU A 312 -10.82 -21.89 -8.34
C GLU A 312 -10.10 -20.61 -8.80
N SER A 313 -9.25 -20.70 -9.83
CA SER A 313 -8.50 -19.57 -10.34
C SER A 313 -8.25 -19.58 -11.85
N ILE A 314 -7.93 -18.40 -12.37
CA ILE A 314 -7.46 -18.18 -13.74
C ILE A 314 -6.19 -18.99 -14.04
N THR A 315 -5.29 -19.09 -13.05
CA THR A 315 -4.01 -19.78 -13.23
C THR A 315 -4.23 -21.28 -13.43
N ASP A 316 -5.17 -21.86 -12.70
CA ASP A 316 -5.49 -23.30 -12.80
C ASP A 316 -6.19 -23.61 -14.11
N THR A 317 -7.08 -22.72 -14.55
CA THR A 317 -7.69 -22.78 -15.88
C THR A 317 -6.62 -22.80 -16.98
N ILE A 318 -5.64 -21.89 -16.92
CA ILE A 318 -4.56 -21.82 -17.92
C ILE A 318 -3.70 -23.10 -17.90
N LYS A 319 -3.35 -23.62 -16.71
CA LYS A 319 -2.59 -24.87 -16.58
C LYS A 319 -3.32 -26.06 -17.16
N TYR A 320 -4.63 -26.16 -16.95
CA TYR A 320 -5.45 -27.22 -17.55
C TYR A 320 -5.42 -27.16 -19.07
N PHE A 321 -5.64 -25.97 -19.65
CA PHE A 321 -5.61 -25.78 -21.11
C PHE A 321 -4.24 -26.10 -21.72
N LEU A 322 -3.15 -25.76 -21.03
CA LEU A 322 -1.80 -26.19 -21.43
C LEU A 322 -1.64 -27.72 -21.43
N LYS A 323 -2.23 -28.43 -20.45
CA LYS A 323 -2.19 -29.90 -20.36
C LYS A 323 -2.94 -30.58 -21.50
N ILE A 324 -4.07 -30.03 -21.93
CA ILE A 324 -4.83 -30.50 -23.12
C ILE A 324 -4.28 -29.93 -24.44
N ASN A 325 -3.06 -29.38 -24.42
CA ASN A 325 -2.33 -28.86 -25.57
C ASN A 325 -3.03 -27.68 -26.27
N ILE A 326 -3.84 -26.93 -25.54
CA ILE A 326 -4.51 -25.71 -26.01
C ILE A 326 -3.82 -24.48 -25.40
N LYS A 327 -3.18 -23.66 -26.24
CA LYS A 327 -2.57 -22.40 -25.82
C LYS A 327 -3.62 -21.38 -25.38
N LEU A 328 -3.79 -21.19 -24.08
CA LEU A 328 -4.67 -20.18 -23.48
C LEU A 328 -3.84 -19.23 -22.61
N ASP A 329 -3.85 -17.94 -22.92
CA ASP A 329 -3.19 -16.92 -22.10
C ASP A 329 -4.20 -16.11 -21.28
N ARG A 330 -3.70 -15.43 -20.26
CA ARG A 330 -4.54 -14.66 -19.32
C ARG A 330 -5.38 -13.59 -20.03
N LYS A 331 -4.84 -12.94 -21.07
CA LYS A 331 -5.55 -11.92 -21.83
C LYS A 331 -6.70 -12.52 -22.64
N SER A 332 -6.47 -13.62 -23.37
CA SER A 332 -7.54 -14.28 -24.13
C SER A 332 -8.63 -14.82 -23.21
N LEU A 333 -8.28 -15.42 -22.06
CA LEU A 333 -9.29 -15.91 -21.12
C LEU A 333 -10.21 -14.79 -20.61
N TYR A 334 -9.65 -13.61 -20.25
CA TYR A 334 -10.47 -12.46 -19.86
C TYR A 334 -11.37 -11.95 -20.97
N LEU A 335 -10.88 -11.96 -22.22
CA LEU A 335 -11.67 -11.54 -23.37
C LEU A 335 -12.86 -12.48 -23.59
N HIS A 336 -12.63 -13.79 -23.54
CA HIS A 336 -13.70 -14.79 -23.71
C HIS A 336 -14.69 -14.83 -22.53
N LEU A 337 -14.23 -14.56 -21.31
CA LEU A 337 -15.10 -14.37 -20.14
C LEU A 337 -16.00 -13.12 -20.26
N LYS A 338 -15.58 -12.10 -21.01
CA LYS A 338 -16.34 -10.87 -21.22
C LYS A 338 -17.30 -10.99 -22.40
N ASP A 339 -16.83 -11.55 -23.51
CA ASP A 339 -17.56 -11.59 -24.78
C ASP A 339 -18.49 -12.82 -24.88
N GLY A 340 -18.31 -13.83 -24.00
CA GLY A 340 -19.12 -15.05 -23.97
C GLY A 340 -18.94 -15.98 -25.18
N LYS A 341 -17.98 -15.67 -26.07
CA LYS A 341 -17.70 -16.45 -27.29
C LYS A 341 -16.93 -17.73 -26.96
N SER A 342 -17.22 -18.80 -27.70
CA SER A 342 -16.47 -20.05 -27.59
C SER A 342 -15.01 -19.85 -28.01
N TYR A 343 -14.09 -20.41 -27.24
CA TYR A 343 -12.68 -20.56 -27.61
C TYR A 343 -12.38 -22.03 -27.86
N LYS A 344 -12.07 -22.38 -29.11
CA LYS A 344 -11.71 -23.76 -29.51
C LYS A 344 -12.68 -24.83 -28.99
N GLY A 345 -13.98 -24.53 -29.00
CA GLY A 345 -15.03 -25.44 -28.52
C GLY A 345 -15.33 -25.36 -27.02
N TYR A 346 -14.78 -24.40 -26.27
CA TYR A 346 -15.04 -24.19 -24.84
C TYR A 346 -15.66 -22.83 -24.55
N TYR A 347 -16.61 -22.77 -23.63
CA TYR A 347 -17.20 -21.54 -23.09
C TYR A 347 -16.72 -21.32 -21.66
N PHE A 348 -16.48 -20.05 -21.31
CA PHE A 348 -16.05 -19.65 -19.97
C PHE A 348 -17.07 -18.72 -19.34
N SER A 349 -17.41 -18.96 -18.08
CA SER A 349 -18.25 -18.05 -17.28
C SER A 349 -17.74 -17.98 -15.85
N TYR A 350 -17.92 -16.84 -15.19
CA TYR A 350 -17.76 -16.78 -13.74
C TYR A 350 -18.89 -17.55 -13.05
N LYS A 351 -18.56 -18.21 -11.94
CA LYS A 351 -19.56 -18.75 -11.01
C LYS A 351 -20.22 -17.64 -10.21
#